data_AF-A0A7J9G461-F1
#
_entry.id   AF-A0A7J9G461-F1
#
_cell.length_a   1.000
_cell.length_b   1.000
_cell.length_c   1.000
_cell.angle_alpha   90.00
_cell.angle_beta   90.00
_cell.angle_gamma   90.00
#
_symmetry.space_group_name_H-M   'P 1'
#
loop_
_entity.id
_entity.type
_entity.pdbx_description
1 polymer ?
#
loop_
_entity_poly.entity_id
_entity_poly.type
_entity_poly.pdbx_seq_one_letter_code
_entity_poly.pdbx_strand_id
1 'polypeptide(L)' 'MFAGERSLTSWVKESISSSLNQVVDTNLLSTIGKEHFAAKNCVLSILEVGLECCVELPNERLHMKEIVTKLKKIKV' A
#
# COMPACT_ATOMS: atom_id res chain seq x y z
N MET A 1 -7.16 0.08 -18.20
CA MET A 1 -5.72 0.23 -18.50
C MET A 1 -5.32 1.62 -18.03
N PHE A 2 -4.22 1.77 -17.30
CA PHE A 2 -3.74 3.09 -16.90
C PHE A 2 -3.31 3.86 -18.15
N ALA A 3 -3.72 5.12 -18.26
CA ALA A 3 -3.42 5.94 -19.43
C ALA A 3 -2.02 6.55 -19.35
N GLY A 4 -1.33 6.65 -20.49
CA GLY A 4 0.04 7.16 -20.58
C GLY A 4 1.08 6.19 -20.03
N GLU A 5 2.21 6.72 -19.55
CA GLU A 5 3.32 5.96 -18.93
C GLU A 5 3.06 5.57 -17.47
N ARG A 6 1.84 5.76 -16.95
CA ARG A 6 1.50 5.40 -15.57
C ARG A 6 1.29 3.90 -15.41
N SER A 7 1.86 3.34 -14.36
CA SER A 7 1.58 1.98 -13.89
C SER A 7 0.67 2.02 -12.66
N LEU A 8 0.07 0.87 -12.30
CA LEU A 8 -0.66 0.73 -11.03
C LEU A 8 0.24 1.16 -9.86
N THR A 9 1.50 0.72 -9.89
CA THR A 9 2.50 1.02 -8.86
C THR A 9 2.79 2.52 -8.75
N SER A 10 2.90 3.25 -9.87
CA SER A 10 3.12 4.70 -9.84
C SER A 10 1.87 5.44 -9.34
N TRP A 11 0.68 5.03 -9.78
CA TRP A 11 -0.58 5.62 -9.32
C TRP A 11 -0.80 5.41 -7.82
N VAL A 12 -0.52 4.22 -7.29
CA VAL A 12 -0.60 3.93 -5.85
C VAL A 12 0.39 4.80 -5.07
N LYS A 13 1.65 4.92 -5.53
CA LYS A 13 2.66 5.80 -4.91
C LYS A 13 2.18 7.25 -4.81
N GLU A 14 1.68 7.82 -5.91
CA GLU A 14 1.14 9.20 -5.94
C GLU A 14 -0.08 9.37 -5.02
N SER A 15 -0.96 8.37 -4.99
CA SER A 15 -2.22 8.42 -4.25
C SER A 15 -2.03 8.29 -2.73
N ILE A 16 -1.03 7.51 -2.29
CA ILE A 16 -0.69 7.39 -0.87
C ILE A 16 -0.28 8.73 -0.26
N SER A 17 0.47 9.56 -1.00
CA SER A 17 0.91 10.88 -0.54
C SER A 17 -0.19 11.96 -0.56
N SER A 18 -1.26 11.74 -1.33
CA SER A 18 -2.30 12.76 -1.57
C SER A 18 -3.63 12.39 -0.91
N SER A 19 -4.17 11.21 -1.19
CA SER A 19 -5.43 10.73 -0.62
C SER A 19 -5.54 9.21 -0.70
N LEU A 20 -5.32 8.54 0.45
CA LEU A 20 -5.52 7.09 0.61
C LEU A 20 -6.90 6.62 0.13
N ASN A 21 -7.93 7.47 0.24
CA ASN A 21 -9.29 7.14 -0.15
C ASN A 21 -9.45 6.83 -1.65
N GLN A 22 -8.47 7.22 -2.49
CA GLN A 22 -8.51 6.91 -3.92
C GLN A 22 -8.03 5.49 -4.25
N VAL A 23 -7.26 4.87 -3.35
CA VAL A 23 -6.67 3.53 -3.56
C VAL A 23 -7.41 2.46 -2.77
N VAL A 24 -7.93 2.84 -1.60
CA VAL A 24 -8.57 1.89 -0.68
C VAL A 24 -9.99 1.59 -1.14
N ASP A 25 -10.35 0.30 -1.13
CA ASP A 25 -11.69 -0.17 -1.46
C ASP A 25 -12.76 0.55 -0.62
N THR A 26 -13.87 0.93 -1.25
CA THR A 26 -14.92 1.73 -0.60
C THR A 26 -15.64 0.98 0.53
N ASN A 27 -15.75 -0.35 0.44
CA ASN A 27 -16.31 -1.17 1.52
C ASN A 27 -15.34 -1.21 2.70
N LEU A 28 -14.03 -1.28 2.43
CA LEU A 28 -13.01 -1.20 3.47
C LEU A 28 -12.98 0.20 4.11
N LEU A 29 -13.07 1.27 3.31
CA LEU A 29 -13.23 2.65 3.82
C LEU A 29 -14.48 2.83 4.67
N SER A 30 -15.61 2.21 4.30
CA SER A 30 -16.85 2.28 5.09
C SER A 30 -16.73 1.60 6.46
N THR A 31 -15.86 0.58 6.55
CA THR A 31 -15.52 -0.12 7.79
C THR A 31 -14.53 0.70 8.62
N ILE A 32 -13.47 1.21 7.99
CA ILE A 32 -12.46 2.09 8.62
C ILE A 32 -13.04 3.44 9.06
N GLY A 33 -14.05 3.96 8.36
CA GLY A 33 -14.73 5.21 8.74
C GLY A 33 -15.35 5.16 10.13
N LYS A 34 -15.58 3.95 10.67
CA LYS A 34 -16.04 3.70 12.05
C LYS A 34 -14.88 3.43 13.02
N GLU A 35 -13.70 3.04 12.53
CA GLU A 35 -12.51 2.68 13.33
C GLU A 35 -11.27 3.55 12.97
N HIS A 36 -10.94 4.46 13.89
CA HIS A 36 -9.67 5.15 14.19
C HIS A 36 -8.52 5.28 13.15
N PHE A 37 -7.77 6.38 13.30
CA PHE A 37 -6.46 6.68 12.68
C PHE A 37 -5.49 5.48 12.55
N ALA A 38 -5.52 4.54 13.50
CA ALA A 38 -4.72 3.31 13.47
C ALA A 38 -5.00 2.42 12.25
N ALA A 39 -6.26 2.23 11.86
CA ALA A 39 -6.62 1.43 10.70
C ALA A 39 -6.13 2.06 9.39
N LYS A 40 -6.19 3.40 9.28
CA LYS A 40 -5.60 4.14 8.15
C LYS A 40 -4.08 3.95 8.07
N ASN A 41 -3.39 4.02 9.21
CA ASN A 41 -1.94 3.78 9.25
C ASN A 41 -1.59 2.33 8.91
N CYS A 42 -2.39 1.36 9.35
CA CYS A 42 -2.20 -0.04 8.98
C CYS A 42 -2.31 -0.23 7.47
N VAL A 43 -3.37 0.30 6.85
CA VAL A 43 -3.56 0.23 5.39
C VAL A 43 -2.40 0.91 4.65
N LEU A 44 -1.96 2.08 5.12
CA LEU A 44 -0.80 2.78 4.58
C LEU A 44 0.44 1.87 4.60
N SER A 45 0.79 1.30 5.75
CA SER A 45 1.95 0.42 5.88
C SER A 45 1.85 -0.84 5.01
N ILE A 46 0.65 -1.40 4.83
CA ILE A 46 0.44 -2.55 3.94
C ILE A 46 0.71 -2.15 2.48
N LEU A 47 0.20 -0.99 2.05
CA LEU A 47 0.43 -0.50 0.69
C LEU A 47 1.92 -0.21 0.43
N GLU A 48 2.63 0.36 1.40
CA GLU A 48 4.09 0.57 1.32
C GLU A 48 4.85 -0.74 1.14
N VAL A 49 4.53 -1.77 1.93
CA VAL A 49 5.13 -3.11 1.77
C VAL A 49 4.78 -3.74 0.41
N GLY A 50 3.55 -3.55 -0.06
CA GLY A 50 3.12 -3.99 -1.39
C GLY A 50 3.96 -3.33 -2.50
N LEU A 51 4.24 -2.03 -2.38
CA LEU A 51 5.09 -1.31 -3.33
C LEU A 51 6.53 -1.83 -3.35
N GLU A 52 7.09 -2.18 -2.19
CA GLU A 52 8.42 -2.81 -2.10
C GLU A 52 8.46 -4.19 -2.78
N CYS A 53 7.35 -4.92 -2.78
CA CYS A 53 7.22 -6.20 -3.51
C CYS A 53 7.08 -6.01 -5.02
N CYS A 54 6.67 -4.82 -5.47
CA CYS A 54 6.39 -4.49 -6.87
C CYS A 54 7.52 -3.69 -7.54
N VAL A 55 8.71 -3.63 -6.95
CA VAL A 55 9.90 -3.04 -7.60
C VAL A 55 10.20 -3.81 -8.89
N GLU A 56 10.42 -3.08 -9.98
CA GLU A 56 10.56 -3.67 -11.32
C GLU A 56 11.82 -4.53 -11.45
N LEU A 57 12.95 -4.02 -10.95
CA LEU A 57 14.22 -4.73 -10.99
C LEU A 57 14.21 -5.87 -9.95
N PRO A 58 14.36 -7.14 -10.37
CA PRO A 58 14.32 -8.27 -9.44
C PRO A 58 15.39 -8.19 -8.34
N ASN A 59 16.56 -7.62 -8.66
CA ASN A 59 17.69 -7.49 -7.74
C ASN A 59 17.49 -6.39 -6.69
N GLU A 60 16.58 -5.45 -6.92
CA GLU A 60 16.25 -4.38 -5.97
C GLU A 60 15.04 -4.75 -5.09
N ARG A 61 14.33 -5.83 -5.43
CA ARG A 61 13.19 -6.31 -4.67
C ARG A 61 13.66 -7.00 -3.40
N LEU A 62 13.06 -6.64 -2.27
CA LEU A 62 13.38 -7.25 -0.99
C LEU A 62 13.06 -8.75 -0.98
N HIS A 63 13.86 -9.52 -0.24
CA HIS A 63 13.59 -10.94 -0.07
C HIS A 63 12.26 -11.15 0.68
N MET A 64 11.52 -12.20 0.31
CA MET A 64 10.22 -12.49 0.95
C MET A 64 10.31 -12.71 2.47
N LYS A 65 11.47 -13.17 2.98
CA LYS A 65 11.71 -13.27 4.43
C LYS A 65 11.69 -11.89 5.12
N GLU A 66 12.23 -10.87 4.46
CA GLU A 66 12.22 -9.49 4.95
C GLU A 66 10.83 -8.89 4.85
N ILE A 67 10.12 -9.13 3.74
CA ILE A 67 8.72 -8.73 3.57
C ILE A 67 7.82 -9.30 4.67
N VAL A 68 7.92 -10.60 4.95
CA VAL A 68 7.16 -11.24 6.04
C VAL A 68 7.51 -10.60 7.39
N THR A 69 8.77 -10.25 7.61
CA THR A 69 9.20 -9.56 8.84
C THR A 69 8.58 -8.17 8.94
N LYS A 70 8.50 -7.42 7.83
CA LYS A 70 7.83 -6.11 7.80
C LYS A 70 6.33 -6.24 8.04
N LEU A 71 5.64 -7.17 7.38
CA LEU A 71 4.21 -7.42 7.60
C LEU A 71 3.90 -7.74 9.07
N LYS A 72 4.70 -8.59 9.72
CA LYS A 72 4.53 -8.92 11.15
C LYS A 72 4.73 -7.73 12.10
N LYS A 73 5.41 -6.67 11.65
CA LYS A 73 5.62 -5.45 12.45
C LYS A 73 4.44 -4.47 12.34
N ILE A 74 3.60 -4.61 11.32
CA ILE A 74 2.38 -3.80 11.18
C ILE A 74 1.43 -4.22 12.30
N LYS A 75 1.18 -3.30 13.24
CA LYS A 75 0.26 -3.49 14.36
C LYS A 75 -1.00 -2.67 14.08
N VAL A 76 -2.16 -3.23 14.45
CA VAL A 76 -3.47 -2.57 14.43
C VAL A 76 -3.84 -2.22 15.86
#